data_AF-A0A643FBJ1-F1
#
_entry.id   AF-A0A643FBJ1-F1
#
_cell.length_a   1.000
_cell.length_b   1.000
_cell.length_c   1.000
_cell.angle_alpha   90.00
_cell.angle_beta   90.00
_cell.angle_gamma   90.00
#
_symmetry.space_group_name_H-M   'P 1'
#
loop_
_entity.id
_entity.type
_entity.pdbx_description
1 polymer ?
#
loop_
_entity_poly.entity_id
_entity_poly.type
_entity_poly.pdbx_seq_one_letter_code
_entity_poly.pdbx_strand_id
1 'polypeptide(L)'
;MTDNPERKPGTRPRLGPIDGDPVTSHPDLSKLSKQQQALRLAVIQEFKAKKVKKYVEKQVQYINANSRIAEGIKFLFDEEGRPPPNMPMEDIVAERRHIEYEIKWFEAILDELRNRLVRVKEIEEHALDLLAERFAREHKDE
;
A
#
# COMPACT_ATOMS: atom_id res chain seq x y z
N MET A 1 3.16 12.24 -27.40
CA MET A 1 4.06 11.41 -26.57
C MET A 1 4.70 10.39 -27.47
N THR A 2 5.95 10.64 -27.87
CA THR A 2 6.70 9.76 -28.79
C THR A 2 7.96 9.30 -28.07
N ASP A 3 7.95 8.07 -27.57
CA ASP A 3 9.17 7.42 -27.10
C ASP A 3 10.04 7.12 -28.32
N ASN A 4 11.19 7.79 -28.39
CA ASN A 4 12.16 7.62 -29.46
C ASN A 4 13.05 6.39 -29.16
N PRO A 5 13.03 5.33 -30.00
CA PRO A 5 13.71 4.06 -29.72
C PRO A 5 15.24 4.08 -29.86
N GLU A 6 15.86 5.21 -30.20
CA GLU A 6 17.31 5.30 -30.50
C GLU A 6 18.22 5.70 -29.32
N ARG A 7 17.70 5.90 -28.10
CA ARG A 7 18.57 6.32 -26.99
C ARG A 7 19.42 5.16 -26.46
N LYS A 8 20.71 5.16 -26.84
CA LYS A 8 21.73 4.28 -26.27
C LYS A 8 21.73 4.38 -24.73
N PRO A 9 21.77 3.25 -24.00
CA PRO A 9 21.79 3.27 -22.54
C PRO A 9 22.96 4.14 -22.03
N GLY A 10 22.68 5.07 -21.12
CA GLY A 10 23.66 6.02 -20.57
C GLY A 10 23.61 7.45 -21.12
N THR A 11 22.83 7.71 -22.18
CA THR A 11 22.69 9.06 -22.78
C THR A 11 21.57 9.92 -22.18
N ARG A 12 20.98 9.50 -21.05
CA ARG A 12 19.91 10.28 -20.40
C ARG A 12 20.51 11.54 -19.77
N PRO A 13 19.93 12.73 -19.99
CA PRO A 13 20.37 13.96 -19.33
C PRO A 13 20.35 13.76 -17.82
N ARG A 14 21.46 14.11 -17.14
CA ARG A 14 21.59 13.96 -15.69
C ARG A 14 20.58 14.91 -15.00
N LEU A 15 19.67 14.36 -14.19
CA LEU A 15 18.82 15.15 -13.31
C LEU A 15 19.64 15.55 -12.07
N GLY A 16 20.29 16.70 -12.11
CA GLY A 16 20.87 17.36 -10.93
C GLY A 16 22.37 17.68 -10.99
N PRO A 17 22.86 18.55 -10.09
CA PRO A 17 24.22 19.10 -10.10
C PRO A 17 25.20 18.16 -9.41
N ILE A 18 25.34 16.93 -9.90
CA ILE A 18 26.38 16.02 -9.45
C ILE A 18 27.36 15.82 -10.61
N ASP A 19 28.26 16.81 -10.74
CA ASP A 19 29.45 16.70 -11.59
C ASP A 19 30.53 15.96 -10.83
N GLY A 20 30.49 14.64 -10.97
CA GLY A 20 31.54 13.73 -10.57
C GLY A 20 31.35 12.40 -11.28
N ASP A 21 32.46 11.70 -11.56
CA ASP A 21 32.39 10.27 -11.84
C ASP A 21 31.82 9.59 -10.59
N PRO A 22 30.79 8.73 -10.72
CA PRO A 22 30.31 7.98 -9.57
C PRO A 22 31.49 7.21 -9.01
N VAL A 23 31.86 7.49 -7.76
CA VAL A 23 32.92 6.77 -7.06
C VAL A 23 32.39 5.35 -6.81
N THR A 24 32.56 4.48 -7.80
CA THR A 24 32.27 3.05 -7.73
C THR A 24 33.41 2.27 -7.08
N SER A 25 34.50 2.95 -6.72
CA SER A 25 35.63 2.32 -6.05
C SER A 25 35.26 1.98 -4.60
N HIS A 26 35.50 0.72 -4.25
CA HIS A 26 35.48 0.29 -2.85
C HIS A 26 36.41 1.24 -2.06
N PRO A 27 35.92 1.94 -1.02
CA PRO A 27 36.75 2.85 -0.24
C PRO A 27 37.95 2.09 0.32
N ASP A 28 39.15 2.66 0.15
CA ASP A 28 40.41 2.08 0.62
C ASP A 28 40.35 1.87 2.14
N LEU A 29 40.20 0.60 2.53
CA LEU A 29 40.01 0.17 3.91
C LEU A 29 41.26 0.38 4.77
N SER A 30 42.43 0.48 4.14
CA SER A 30 43.72 0.63 4.83
C SER A 30 43.86 1.97 5.57
N LYS A 31 43.07 2.98 5.18
CA LYS A 31 43.08 4.33 5.77
C LYS A 31 42.18 4.48 7.00
N LEU A 32 41.41 3.45 7.34
CA LEU A 32 40.46 3.48 8.46
C LEU A 32 41.04 2.81 9.71
N SER A 33 40.74 3.36 10.89
CA SER A 33 41.11 2.70 12.15
C SER A 33 40.34 1.37 12.32
N LYS A 34 40.86 0.45 13.14
CA LYS A 34 40.19 -0.84 13.43
C LYS A 34 38.75 -0.65 13.94
N GLN A 35 38.52 0.39 14.74
CA GLN A 35 37.19 0.71 15.27
C GLN A 35 36.25 1.21 14.17
N GLN A 36 36.75 2.04 13.24
CA GLN A 36 35.97 2.53 12.09
C GLN A 36 35.63 1.40 11.11
N GLN A 37 36.56 0.46 10.89
CA GLN A 37 36.30 -0.73 10.09
C GLN A 37 35.23 -1.62 10.72
N ALA A 38 35.29 -1.84 12.04
CA ALA A 38 34.28 -2.61 12.77
C ALA A 38 32.89 -1.97 12.70
N LEU A 39 32.80 -0.65 12.90
CA LEU A 39 31.55 0.09 12.78
C LEU A 39 30.96 -0.02 11.36
N ARG A 40 31.81 0.14 10.33
CA ARG A 40 31.38 -0.01 8.94
C ARG A 40 30.85 -1.42 8.64
N LEU A 41 31.53 -2.45 9.13
CA LEU A 41 31.07 -3.84 8.98
C LEU A 41 29.71 -4.05 9.66
N ALA A 42 29.53 -3.53 10.88
CA ALA A 42 28.25 -3.59 11.58
C ALA A 42 27.13 -2.91 10.79
N VAL A 43 27.37 -1.71 10.27
CA VAL A 43 26.38 -0.97 9.44
C VAL A 43 26.04 -1.73 8.16
N ILE A 44 27.04 -2.33 7.49
CA ILE A 44 26.80 -3.13 6.28
C ILE A 44 25.97 -4.38 6.62
N GLN A 45 26.27 -5.05 7.72
CA GLN A 45 25.52 -6.22 8.17
C GLN A 45 24.08 -5.85 8.51
N GLU A 46 23.87 -4.76 9.24
CA GLU A 46 22.54 -4.26 9.57
C GLU A 46 21.76 -3.88 8.30
N PHE A 47 22.39 -3.21 7.34
CA PHE A 47 21.76 -2.86 6.07
C PHE A 47 21.36 -4.11 5.27
N LYS A 48 22.25 -5.11 5.18
CA LYS A 48 21.96 -6.39 4.52
C LYS A 48 20.80 -7.11 5.22
N ALA A 49 20.79 -7.15 6.55
CA ALA A 49 19.72 -7.75 7.33
C ALA A 49 18.38 -7.05 7.09
N LYS A 50 18.35 -5.71 7.09
CA LYS A 50 17.16 -4.91 6.75
C LYS A 50 16.65 -5.20 5.34
N LYS A 51 17.56 -5.34 4.36
CA LYS A 51 17.19 -5.67 2.97
C LYS A 51 16.57 -7.05 2.87
N VAL A 52 17.15 -8.06 3.53
CA VAL A 52 16.61 -9.43 3.56
C VAL A 52 15.24 -9.44 4.27
N LYS A 53 15.12 -8.79 5.42
CA LYS A 53 13.84 -8.67 6.15
C LYS A 53 12.74 -8.10 5.25
N LYS A 54 12.99 -6.97 4.59
CA LYS A 54 12.02 -6.34 3.68
C LYS A 54 11.63 -7.25 2.51
N TYR A 55 12.59 -8.01 1.98
CA TYR A 55 12.32 -8.98 0.92
C TYR A 55 11.41 -10.12 1.42
N VAL A 56 11.73 -10.69 2.58
CA VAL A 56 10.93 -11.76 3.20
C VAL A 56 9.51 -11.26 3.51
N GLU A 57 9.35 -10.07 4.07
CA GLU A 57 8.04 -9.45 4.33
C GLU A 57 7.20 -9.36 3.04
N LYS A 58 7.80 -8.93 1.93
CA LYS A 58 7.12 -8.87 0.63
C LYS A 58 6.70 -10.26 0.14
N GLN A 59 7.56 -11.27 0.31
CA GLN A 59 7.22 -12.65 -0.09
C GLN A 59 6.11 -13.24 0.79
N VAL A 60 6.14 -13.00 2.09
CA VAL A 60 5.08 -13.44 3.01
C VAL A 60 3.75 -12.80 2.66
N GLN A 61 3.73 -11.51 2.34
CA GLN A 61 2.52 -10.84 1.88
C GLN A 61 1.96 -11.47 0.60
N TYR A 62 2.83 -11.80 -0.36
CA TYR A 62 2.43 -12.46 -1.60
C TYR A 62 1.88 -13.88 -1.37
N ILE A 63 2.56 -14.68 -0.54
CA ILE A 63 2.11 -16.02 -0.17
C ILE A 63 0.75 -15.95 0.53
N ASN A 64 0.59 -15.05 1.50
CA ASN A 64 -0.66 -14.89 2.23
C ASN A 64 -1.81 -14.45 1.31
N ALA A 65 -1.54 -13.58 0.33
CA ALA A 65 -2.54 -13.19 -0.65
C ALA A 65 -2.97 -14.39 -1.50
N ASN A 66 -2.02 -15.19 -2.00
CA ASN A 66 -2.32 -16.39 -2.77
C ASN A 66 -3.05 -17.45 -1.95
N SER A 67 -2.69 -17.65 -0.69
CA SER A 67 -3.40 -18.56 0.22
C SER A 67 -4.84 -18.12 0.44
N ARG A 68 -5.10 -16.82 0.65
CA ARG A 68 -6.46 -16.29 0.79
C ARG A 68 -7.28 -16.45 -0.48
N ILE A 69 -6.67 -16.25 -1.65
CA ILE A 69 -7.34 -16.49 -2.94
C ILE A 69 -7.67 -17.99 -3.07
N ALA A 70 -6.72 -18.87 -2.75
CA ALA A 70 -6.92 -20.32 -2.80
C ALA A 70 -8.04 -20.79 -1.86
N GLU A 71 -8.09 -20.27 -0.62
CA GLU A 71 -9.19 -20.51 0.31
C GLU A 71 -10.51 -19.97 -0.23
N GLY A 72 -10.50 -18.76 -0.80
CA GLY A 72 -11.68 -18.11 -1.36
C GLY A 72 -12.26 -18.83 -2.58
N ILE A 73 -11.45 -19.55 -3.36
CA ILE A 73 -11.93 -20.34 -4.50
C ILE A 73 -12.09 -21.83 -4.19
N LYS A 74 -11.70 -22.30 -3.00
CA LYS A 74 -11.70 -23.72 -2.63
C LYS A 74 -13.08 -24.36 -2.78
N PHE A 75 -14.15 -23.59 -2.55
CA PHE A 75 -15.53 -24.06 -2.71
C PHE A 75 -15.91 -24.43 -4.16
N LEU A 76 -15.11 -24.00 -5.14
CA LEU A 76 -15.29 -24.33 -6.56
C LEU A 76 -14.64 -25.66 -6.95
N PHE A 77 -13.95 -26.34 -6.02
CA PHE A 77 -13.21 -27.57 -6.29
C PHE A 77 -13.59 -28.66 -5.29
N ASP A 78 -13.53 -29.92 -5.73
CA ASP A 78 -13.68 -31.12 -4.92
C ASP A 78 -12.41 -31.44 -4.10
N GLU A 79 -12.43 -32.54 -3.33
CA GLU A 79 -11.31 -32.95 -2.47
C GLU A 79 -10.03 -33.26 -3.27
N GLU A 80 -10.17 -33.59 -4.55
CA GLU A 80 -9.10 -33.86 -5.51
C GLU A 80 -8.61 -32.60 -6.26
N GLY A 81 -9.17 -31.42 -5.96
CA GLY A 81 -8.81 -30.16 -6.60
C GLY A 81 -9.34 -30.02 -8.03
N ARG A 82 -10.35 -30.80 -8.40
CA ARG A 82 -11.03 -30.74 -9.69
C ARG A 82 -12.35 -29.97 -9.54
N PRO A 83 -12.83 -29.29 -10.58
CA PRO A 83 -14.16 -28.69 -10.53
C PRO A 83 -15.21 -29.80 -10.32
N PRO A 84 -16.21 -29.60 -9.44
CA PRO A 84 -17.20 -30.62 -9.14
C PRO A 84 -17.95 -31.03 -10.42
N PRO A 85 -18.19 -32.34 -10.63
CA PRO A 85 -18.63 -32.90 -11.91
C PRO A 85 -20.01 -32.41 -12.41
N ASN A 86 -20.73 -31.63 -11.61
CA ASN A 86 -22.11 -31.24 -11.82
C ASN A 86 -22.42 -29.77 -11.48
N MET A 87 -21.41 -28.90 -11.35
CA MET A 87 -21.65 -27.45 -11.38
C MET A 87 -21.28 -26.91 -12.78
N PRO A 88 -22.27 -26.57 -13.62
CA PRO A 88 -22.01 -25.86 -14.87
C PRO A 88 -21.17 -24.61 -14.61
N MET A 89 -20.22 -24.34 -15.48
CA MET A 89 -19.39 -23.13 -15.39
C MET A 89 -20.27 -21.86 -15.40
N GLU A 90 -21.41 -21.96 -16.07
CA GLU A 90 -22.45 -20.95 -16.15
C GLU A 90 -23.00 -20.57 -14.77
N ASP A 91 -23.22 -21.55 -13.89
CA ASP A 91 -23.75 -21.34 -12.54
C ASP A 91 -22.70 -20.70 -11.64
N ILE A 92 -21.42 -21.11 -11.77
CA ILE A 92 -20.28 -20.47 -11.09
C ILE A 92 -20.17 -18.99 -11.50
N VAL A 93 -20.29 -18.72 -12.80
CA VAL A 93 -20.22 -17.37 -13.35
C VAL A 93 -21.41 -16.53 -12.91
N ALA A 94 -22.61 -17.12 -12.83
CA ALA A 94 -23.81 -16.46 -12.33
C ALA A 94 -23.65 -16.09 -10.84
N GLU A 95 -23.19 -17.02 -10.01
CA GLU A 95 -22.97 -16.81 -8.58
C GLU A 95 -21.87 -15.76 -8.34
N ARG A 96 -20.76 -15.84 -9.08
CA ARG A 96 -19.71 -14.81 -9.03
C ARG A 96 -20.27 -13.43 -9.36
N ARG A 97 -21.07 -13.31 -10.43
CA ARG A 97 -21.69 -12.04 -10.82
C ARG A 97 -22.63 -11.54 -9.73
N HIS A 98 -23.41 -12.43 -9.11
CA HIS A 98 -24.29 -12.09 -8.01
C HIS A 98 -23.51 -11.51 -6.82
N ILE A 99 -22.47 -12.21 -6.36
CA ILE A 99 -21.58 -11.74 -5.29
C ILE A 99 -20.92 -10.39 -5.66
N GLU A 100 -20.48 -10.21 -6.91
CA GLU A 100 -19.92 -8.92 -7.37
C GLU A 100 -20.95 -7.78 -7.31
N TYR A 101 -22.22 -8.05 -7.60
CA TYR A 101 -23.29 -7.06 -7.45
C TYR A 101 -23.56 -6.74 -5.98
N GLU A 102 -23.59 -7.74 -5.10
CA GLU A 102 -23.78 -7.55 -3.66
C GLU A 102 -22.64 -6.72 -3.07
N ILE A 103 -21.38 -6.99 -3.44
CA ILE A 103 -20.22 -6.20 -3.02
C ILE A 103 -20.39 -4.73 -3.43
N LYS A 104 -20.72 -4.46 -4.69
CA LYS A 104 -20.94 -3.08 -5.18
C LYS A 104 -22.08 -2.39 -4.44
N TRP A 105 -23.13 -3.13 -4.10
CA TRP A 105 -24.25 -2.61 -3.33
C TRP A 105 -23.83 -2.24 -1.90
N PHE A 106 -23.05 -3.10 -1.23
CA PHE A 106 -22.47 -2.78 0.09
C PHE A 106 -21.53 -1.59 0.04
N GLU A 107 -20.69 -1.47 -0.99
CA GLU A 107 -19.81 -0.31 -1.19
C GLU A 107 -20.63 0.99 -1.33
N ALA A 108 -21.70 0.98 -2.12
CA ALA A 108 -22.59 2.12 -2.27
C ALA A 108 -23.25 2.53 -0.94
N ILE A 109 -23.70 1.56 -0.13
CA ILE A 109 -24.25 1.82 1.20
C ILE A 109 -23.20 2.41 2.13
N LEU A 110 -21.98 1.87 2.13
CA LEU A 110 -20.90 2.39 2.96
C LEU A 110 -20.58 3.84 2.60
N ASP A 111 -20.56 4.18 1.31
CA ASP A 111 -20.35 5.54 0.86
C ASP A 111 -21.51 6.47 1.25
N GLU A 112 -22.75 6.00 1.15
CA GLU A 112 -23.90 6.76 1.64
C GLU A 112 -23.81 7.02 3.16
N LEU A 113 -23.48 5.99 3.95
CA LEU A 113 -23.34 6.10 5.40
C LEU A 113 -22.21 7.06 5.77
N ARG A 114 -21.07 7.01 5.07
CA ARG A 114 -19.97 7.97 5.24
C ARG A 114 -20.42 9.40 4.94
N ASN A 115 -21.14 9.61 3.83
CA ASN A 115 -21.66 10.93 3.46
C ASN A 115 -22.69 11.44 4.47
N ARG A 116 -23.52 10.55 5.04
CA ARG A 116 -24.45 10.92 6.13
C ARG A 116 -23.69 11.29 7.40
N LEU A 117 -22.63 10.56 7.76
CA LEU A 117 -21.78 10.87 8.90
C LEU A 117 -21.09 12.23 8.77
N VAL A 118 -20.56 12.56 7.58
CA VAL A 118 -19.97 13.88 7.31
C VAL A 118 -21.00 14.98 7.58
N ARG A 119 -22.22 14.85 7.03
CA ARG A 119 -23.30 15.83 7.28
C ARG A 119 -23.65 15.97 8.75
N VAL A 120 -23.68 14.87 9.52
CA VAL A 120 -23.95 14.94 10.97
C VAL A 120 -22.84 15.69 11.69
N LYS A 121 -21.58 15.48 11.33
CA LYS A 121 -20.45 16.22 11.90
C LYS A 121 -20.48 17.71 11.58
N GLU A 122 -20.85 18.08 10.36
CA GLU A 122 -21.02 19.49 9.97
C GLU A 122 -22.12 20.18 10.80
N ILE A 123 -23.23 19.47 11.05
CA ILE A 123 -24.31 19.97 11.91
C ILE A 123 -23.83 20.11 13.36
N GLU A 124 -23.08 19.13 13.87
CA GLU A 124 -22.52 19.16 15.22
C GLU A 124 -21.55 20.33 15.40
N GLU A 125 -20.63 20.53 14.46
CA GLU A 125 -19.67 21.64 14.46
C GLU A 125 -20.38 22.99 14.44
N HIS A 126 -21.36 23.17 13.56
CA HIS A 126 -22.16 24.39 13.51
C HIS A 126 -22.97 24.64 14.79
N ALA A 127 -23.49 23.58 15.43
CA ALA A 127 -24.19 23.71 16.70
C ALA A 127 -23.24 24.14 17.84
N LEU A 128 -22.02 23.61 17.86
CA LEU A 128 -20.99 24.01 18.81
C LEU A 128 -20.57 25.47 18.62
N ASP A 129 -20.42 25.93 17.37
CA ASP A 129 -20.10 27.32 17.06
C ASP A 129 -21.19 28.28 17.55
N LEU A 130 -22.47 27.96 17.28
CA LEU A 130 -23.61 28.75 17.76
C LEU A 130 -23.66 28.83 19.29
N LEU A 131 -23.36 27.72 19.99
CA LEU A 131 -23.27 27.71 21.44
C LEU A 131 -22.12 28.60 21.92
N ALA A 132 -20.94 28.50 21.32
CA ALA A 132 -19.79 29.33 21.66
C ALA A 132 -20.09 30.83 21.47
N GLU A 133 -20.73 31.21 20.36
CA GLU A 133 -21.17 32.59 20.11
C GLU A 133 -22.21 33.08 21.12
N ARG A 134 -23.11 32.20 21.55
CA ARG A 134 -24.12 32.52 22.56
C ARG A 134 -23.47 32.76 23.92
N PHE A 135 -22.59 31.88 24.37
CA PHE A 135 -21.83 32.05 25.62
C PHE A 135 -20.98 33.33 25.59
N ALA A 136 -20.34 33.64 24.47
CA ALA A 136 -19.55 34.85 24.32
C ALA A 136 -20.38 36.14 24.37
N ARG A 137 -21.65 36.09 23.95
CA ARG A 137 -22.59 37.21 24.08
C ARG A 137 -23.08 37.37 25.51
N GLU A 138 -23.50 36.29 26.15
CA GLU A 138 -24.03 36.30 27.53
C GLU A 138 -22.97 36.82 28.54
N HIS A 139 -21.68 36.52 28.35
CA HIS A 139 -20.59 37.03 29.21
C HIS A 139 -20.04 38.41 28.83
N LYS A 140 -20.51 39.02 27.73
CA LYS A 140 -20.16 40.40 27.37
C LYS A 140 -21.12 41.43 27.98
N ASP A 141 -22.30 40.98 28.40
CA ASP A 141 -23.37 41.80 28.96
C ASP A 141 -23.41 41.76 30.51
N GLU A 142 -22.43 41.11 31.15
CA GLU A 142 -22.12 41.15 32.60
C GLU A 142 -20.92 42.09 32.90
#